data_AF-A0A0U3BYM9-F1
#
_entry.id   AF-A0A0U3BYM9-F1
#
_cell.length_a   1.000
_cell.length_b   1.000
_cell.length_c   1.000
_cell.angle_alpha   90.00
_cell.angle_beta   90.00
_cell.angle_gamma   90.00
#
_symmetry.space_group_name_H-M   'P 1'
#
loop_
_entity.id
_entity.type
_entity.pdbx_description
1 polymer ?
#
loop_
_entity_poly.entity_id
_entity_poly.type
_entity_poly.pdbx_seq_one_letter_code
_entity_poly.pdbx_strand_id
1 'polypeptide(L)'
;ISKETLNETYEAILSKLLLECIVHFQKIAETMALLQSVFGLAVLMQFTVGGWILCMAAYKIVSVDILSFEFASTTLFIVCILTELFLYCYYGNEVTVESDRVVESIYAMEWLHAPLRFKKSLVLMMERAKRPLRPAAGSIIPLSLDTFVTIMKSSYSFYAVLRQTK
;
A
#
# COMPACT_ATOMS: atom_id res chain seq x y z
N ILE A 1 -17.05 47.48 -1.55
CA ILE A 1 -16.02 46.47 -1.89
C ILE A 1 -16.24 46.11 -3.35
N SER A 2 -15.28 46.45 -4.23
CA SER A 2 -15.42 46.30 -5.70
C SER A 2 -15.40 44.82 -6.10
N LYS A 3 -16.14 44.41 -7.13
CA LYS A 3 -16.12 43.03 -7.65
C LYS A 3 -14.71 42.54 -7.99
N GLU A 4 -13.81 43.45 -8.40
CA GLU A 4 -12.38 43.16 -8.60
C GLU A 4 -11.67 42.71 -7.32
N THR A 5 -11.85 43.46 -6.21
CA THR A 5 -11.22 43.12 -4.93
C THR A 5 -11.67 41.77 -4.38
N LEU A 6 -12.92 41.36 -4.65
CA LEU A 6 -13.43 40.05 -4.24
C LEU A 6 -12.77 38.91 -5.05
N ASN A 7 -12.57 39.12 -6.35
CA ASN A 7 -12.01 38.12 -7.26
C ASN A 7 -10.52 37.88 -6.97
N GLU A 8 -9.74 38.95 -6.74
CA GLU A 8 -8.34 38.83 -6.32
C GLU A 8 -8.18 38.07 -5.00
N THR A 9 -9.08 38.32 -4.03
CA THR A 9 -9.07 37.63 -2.74
C THR A 9 -9.39 36.14 -2.91
N TYR A 10 -10.35 35.79 -3.77
CA TYR A 10 -10.70 34.40 -4.08
C TYR A 10 -9.53 33.64 -4.73
N GLU A 11 -8.85 34.23 -5.72
CA GLU A 11 -7.70 33.60 -6.37
C GLU A 11 -6.53 33.37 -5.41
N ALA A 12 -6.30 34.32 -4.49
CA ALA A 12 -5.28 34.20 -3.45
C ALA A 12 -5.59 33.04 -2.47
N ILE A 13 -6.85 32.89 -2.06
CA ILE A 13 -7.27 31.78 -1.19
C ILE A 13 -7.13 30.43 -1.90
N LEU A 14 -7.60 30.35 -3.15
CA LEU A 14 -7.56 29.12 -3.94
C LEU A 14 -6.12 28.64 -4.21
N SER A 15 -5.22 29.56 -4.54
CA SER A 15 -3.80 29.25 -4.74
C SER A 15 -3.11 28.81 -3.44
N LYS A 16 -3.47 29.43 -2.30
CA LYS A 16 -2.98 29.02 -0.98
C LYS A 16 -3.41 27.59 -0.63
N LEU A 17 -4.69 27.25 -0.80
CA LEU A 17 -5.22 25.91 -0.54
C LEU A 17 -4.51 24.84 -1.40
N LEU A 18 -4.33 25.11 -2.70
CA LEU A 18 -3.63 24.19 -3.59
C LEU A 18 -2.16 24.02 -3.16
N LEU A 19 -1.51 25.08 -2.73
CA LEU A 19 -0.13 25.02 -2.24
C LEU A 19 -0.04 24.16 -0.97
N GLU A 20 -0.98 24.31 -0.03
CA GLU A 20 -1.08 23.46 1.16
C GLU A 20 -1.27 21.99 0.78
N CYS A 21 -2.15 21.68 -0.17
CA CYS A 21 -2.34 20.31 -0.68
C CYS A 21 -1.06 19.73 -1.32
N ILE A 22 -0.35 20.52 -2.13
CA ILE A 22 0.90 20.09 -2.78
C ILE A 22 1.97 19.79 -1.73
N VAL A 23 2.15 20.67 -0.74
CA VAL A 23 3.12 20.47 0.35
C VAL A 23 2.76 19.23 1.15
N HIS A 24 1.47 19.02 1.45
CA HIS A 24 1.01 17.84 2.16
C HIS A 24 1.28 16.55 1.38
N PHE A 25 0.94 16.50 0.08
CA PHE A 25 1.20 15.36 -0.78
C PHE A 25 2.70 15.06 -0.89
N GLN A 26 3.53 16.09 -1.02
CA GLN A 26 4.98 15.94 -1.04
C GLN A 26 5.52 15.36 0.27
N LYS A 27 5.00 15.82 1.41
CA LYS A 27 5.39 15.30 2.72
C LYS A 27 4.99 13.83 2.92
N ILE A 28 3.83 13.42 2.41
CA ILE A 28 3.42 12.01 2.40
C ILE A 28 4.40 11.19 1.56
N ALA A 29 4.72 11.66 0.35
CA ALA A 29 5.65 10.97 -0.53
C ALA A 29 7.05 10.81 0.09
N GLU A 30 7.57 11.85 0.74
CA GLU A 30 8.84 11.81 1.46
C GLU A 30 8.80 10.84 2.65
N THR A 31 7.70 10.85 3.41
CA THR A 31 7.50 9.93 4.54
C THR A 31 7.44 8.49 4.06
N MET A 32 6.77 8.22 2.95
CA MET A 32 6.72 6.89 2.34
C MET A 32 8.10 6.43 1.86
N ALA A 33 8.88 7.32 1.24
CA ALA A 33 10.26 7.02 0.84
C ALA A 33 11.15 6.70 2.05
N LEU A 34 11.01 7.45 3.14
CA LEU A 34 11.69 7.17 4.40
C LEU A 34 11.27 5.81 4.98
N LEU A 35 9.96 5.54 5.04
CA LEU A 35 9.42 4.27 5.51
C LEU A 35 9.99 3.10 4.70
N GLN A 36 10.01 3.22 3.38
CA GLN A 36 10.58 2.20 2.50
C GLN A 36 12.09 2.04 2.68
N SER A 37 12.84 3.12 2.90
CA SER A 37 14.29 3.07 3.14
C SER A 37 14.65 2.39 4.47
N VAL A 38 13.83 2.58 5.50
CA VAL A 38 14.08 2.05 6.85
C VAL A 38 13.52 0.64 6.99
N PHE A 39 12.28 0.42 6.58
CA PHE A 39 11.58 -0.85 6.78
C PHE A 39 11.64 -1.78 5.57
N GLY A 40 12.06 -1.32 4.39
CA GLY A 40 12.04 -2.14 3.17
C GLY A 40 12.79 -3.47 3.32
N LEU A 41 13.98 -3.46 3.92
CA LEU A 41 14.75 -4.68 4.17
C LEU A 41 14.12 -5.55 5.27
N ALA A 42 13.61 -4.92 6.34
CA ALA A 42 12.97 -5.64 7.44
C ALA A 42 11.70 -6.38 6.96
N VAL A 43 10.87 -5.74 6.14
CA VAL A 43 9.69 -6.37 5.54
C VAL A 43 10.10 -7.48 4.58
N LEU A 44 11.16 -7.29 3.78
CA LEU A 44 11.65 -8.37 2.91
C LEU A 44 12.06 -9.60 3.72
N MET A 45 12.80 -9.41 4.82
CA MET A 45 13.18 -10.47 5.75
C MET A 45 11.96 -11.13 6.40
N GLN A 46 10.94 -10.34 6.75
CA GLN A 46 9.70 -10.86 7.31
C GLN A 46 8.95 -11.76 6.31
N PHE A 47 8.94 -11.41 5.03
CA PHE A 47 8.32 -12.24 3.98
C PHE A 47 9.10 -13.54 3.73
N THR A 48 10.43 -13.51 3.74
CA THR A 48 11.24 -14.72 3.54
C THR A 48 11.18 -15.65 4.76
N VAL A 49 11.38 -15.13 5.96
CA VAL A 49 11.30 -15.88 7.21
C VAL A 49 9.87 -16.37 7.47
N GLY A 50 8.87 -15.50 7.26
CA GLY A 50 7.46 -15.86 7.35
C GLY A 50 7.08 -16.98 6.38
N GLY A 51 7.54 -16.92 5.12
CA GLY A 51 7.35 -17.99 4.15
C GLY A 51 7.99 -19.32 4.57
N TRP A 52 9.23 -19.29 5.05
CA TRP A 52 9.91 -20.48 5.58
C TRP A 52 9.16 -21.11 6.76
N ILE A 53 8.74 -20.27 7.72
CA ILE A 53 7.97 -20.69 8.89
C ILE A 53 6.64 -21.31 8.47
N LEU A 54 5.92 -20.72 7.51
CA LEU A 54 4.67 -21.26 6.98
C LEU A 54 4.87 -22.65 6.36
N CYS A 55 5.95 -22.87 5.60
CA CYS A 55 6.28 -24.18 5.05
C CYS A 55 6.51 -25.23 6.15
N MET A 56 7.30 -24.89 7.17
CA MET A 56 7.57 -25.80 8.30
C MET A 56 6.31 -26.10 9.12
N ALA A 57 5.48 -25.09 9.37
CA ALA A 57 4.22 -25.24 10.10
C ALA A 57 3.21 -26.10 9.31
N ALA A 58 3.14 -25.91 7.98
CA ALA A 58 2.32 -26.73 7.10
C ALA A 58 2.77 -28.20 7.11
N TYR A 59 4.08 -28.47 7.08
CA TYR A 59 4.61 -29.82 7.21
C TYR A 59 4.27 -30.46 8.56
N LYS A 60 4.40 -29.70 9.65
CA LYS A 60 4.08 -30.17 11.00
C LYS A 60 2.61 -30.58 11.11
N ILE A 61 1.69 -29.80 10.56
CA ILE A 61 0.24 -30.08 10.57
C ILE A 61 -0.11 -31.43 9.92
N VAL A 62 0.63 -31.87 8.90
CA VAL A 62 0.38 -33.14 8.20
C VAL A 62 0.75 -34.37 9.04
N SER A 63 1.50 -34.19 10.13
CA SER A 63 2.04 -35.28 10.95
C SER A 63 1.43 -35.34 12.36
N VAL A 64 0.58 -34.39 12.72
CA VAL A 64 0.04 -34.23 14.07
C VAL A 64 -1.46 -34.55 14.08
N ASP A 65 -1.92 -35.22 15.14
CA ASP A 65 -3.35 -35.52 15.33
C ASP A 65 -4.19 -34.25 15.49
N ILE A 66 -5.33 -34.23 14.82
CA ILE A 66 -6.25 -33.09 14.71
C ILE A 66 -6.81 -32.64 16.09
N LEU A 67 -6.89 -33.58 17.05
CA LEU A 67 -7.41 -33.34 18.40
C LEU A 67 -6.31 -32.95 19.42
N SER A 68 -5.04 -32.88 18.99
CA SER A 68 -3.95 -32.52 19.89
C SER A 68 -3.87 -31.01 20.15
N PHE A 69 -3.39 -30.63 21.34
CA PHE A 69 -3.08 -29.24 21.65
C PHE A 69 -2.03 -28.64 20.71
N GLU A 70 -1.10 -29.47 20.23
CA GLU A 70 -0.06 -29.05 19.28
C GLU A 70 -0.62 -28.61 17.93
N PHE A 71 -1.66 -29.30 17.44
CA PHE A 71 -2.36 -28.91 16.22
C PHE A 71 -3.01 -27.54 16.36
N ALA A 72 -3.70 -27.30 17.48
CA ALA A 72 -4.35 -26.01 17.76
C ALA A 72 -3.32 -24.86 17.83
N SER A 73 -2.23 -25.06 18.58
CA SER A 73 -1.14 -24.07 18.70
C SER A 73 -0.49 -23.75 17.35
N THR A 74 -0.18 -24.79 16.55
CA THR A 74 0.43 -24.62 15.22
C THR A 74 -0.51 -23.90 14.25
N THR A 75 -1.80 -24.21 14.29
CA THR A 75 -2.82 -23.56 13.45
C THR A 75 -2.97 -22.08 13.80
N LEU A 76 -3.07 -21.75 15.09
CA LEU A 76 -3.13 -20.36 15.55
C LEU A 76 -1.88 -19.58 15.11
N PHE A 77 -0.71 -20.19 15.21
CA PHE A 77 0.53 -19.57 14.77
C PHE A 77 0.55 -19.28 13.26
N ILE A 78 0.08 -20.20 12.42
CA ILE A 78 -0.09 -19.96 10.97
C ILE A 78 -1.04 -18.78 10.73
N VAL A 79 -2.18 -18.75 11.40
CA VAL A 79 -3.16 -17.67 11.26
C VAL A 79 -2.56 -16.33 11.65
N CYS A 80 -1.76 -16.28 12.72
CA CYS A 80 -1.05 -15.06 13.13
C CYS A 80 -0.10 -14.56 12.04
N ILE A 81 0.76 -15.42 11.49
CA ILE A 81 1.72 -15.02 10.43
C ILE A 81 0.97 -14.59 9.16
N LEU A 82 -0.09 -15.30 8.77
CA LEU A 82 -0.91 -14.92 7.62
C LEU A 82 -1.58 -13.56 7.82
N THR A 83 -2.07 -13.29 9.03
CA THR A 83 -2.68 -11.99 9.37
C THR A 83 -1.65 -10.88 9.28
N GLU A 84 -0.43 -11.09 9.77
CA GLU A 84 0.65 -10.11 9.68
C GLU A 84 1.01 -9.78 8.22
N LEU A 85 1.22 -10.81 7.39
CA LEU A 85 1.49 -10.64 5.96
C LEU A 85 0.33 -9.95 5.23
N PHE A 86 -0.91 -10.32 5.58
CA PHE A 86 -2.11 -9.68 5.04
C PHE A 86 -2.14 -8.19 5.38
N LEU A 87 -1.85 -7.80 6.63
CA LEU A 87 -1.85 -6.40 7.04
C LEU A 87 -0.81 -5.58 6.27
N TYR A 88 0.41 -6.08 6.07
CA TYR A 88 1.42 -5.37 5.27
C TYR A 88 0.95 -5.15 3.82
N CYS A 89 0.43 -6.20 3.18
CA CYS A 89 -0.08 -6.13 1.81
C CYS A 89 -1.32 -5.26 1.69
N TYR A 90 -2.22 -5.28 2.67
CA TYR A 90 -3.44 -4.49 2.70
C TYR A 90 -3.12 -3.00 2.80
N TYR A 91 -2.31 -2.60 3.79
CA TYR A 91 -1.95 -1.19 3.95
C TYR A 91 -1.08 -0.68 2.79
N GLY A 92 -0.19 -1.52 2.25
CA GLY A 92 0.57 -1.15 1.04
C GLY A 92 -0.33 -0.92 -0.18
N ASN A 93 -1.36 -1.75 -0.32
CA ASN A 93 -2.36 -1.61 -1.37
C ASN A 93 -3.21 -0.35 -1.19
N GLU A 94 -3.74 -0.11 0.02
CA GLU A 94 -4.56 1.07 0.31
C GLU A 94 -3.80 2.37 0.03
N VAL A 95 -2.52 2.45 0.41
CA VAL A 95 -1.70 3.63 0.08
C VAL A 95 -1.57 3.83 -1.44
N THR A 96 -1.45 2.75 -2.20
CA THR A 96 -1.39 2.82 -3.67
C THR A 96 -2.72 3.32 -4.23
N VAL A 97 -3.84 2.74 -3.79
CA VAL A 97 -5.20 3.09 -4.24
C VAL A 97 -5.56 4.53 -3.90
N GLU A 98 -5.31 4.95 -2.66
CA GLU A 98 -5.56 6.32 -2.23
C GLU A 98 -4.67 7.33 -2.96
N SER A 99 -3.41 6.96 -3.25
CA SER A 99 -2.53 7.80 -4.07
C SER A 99 -3.07 8.01 -5.49
N ASP A 100 -3.66 6.98 -6.11
CA ASP A 100 -4.26 7.09 -7.44
C ASP A 100 -5.56 7.93 -7.41
N ARG A 101 -6.38 7.78 -6.37
CA ARG A 101 -7.62 8.57 -6.16
C ARG A 101 -7.40 10.08 -6.09
N VAL A 102 -6.22 10.53 -5.66
CA VAL A 102 -5.86 11.96 -5.66
C VAL A 102 -5.97 12.54 -7.06
N VAL A 103 -5.45 11.85 -8.09
CA VAL A 103 -5.50 12.33 -9.48
C VAL A 103 -6.94 12.37 -9.97
N GLU A 104 -7.73 11.34 -9.69
CA GLU A 104 -9.14 11.27 -10.08
C GLU A 104 -9.94 12.41 -9.45
N SER A 105 -9.68 12.72 -8.18
CA SER A 105 -10.35 13.81 -7.45
C SER A 105 -10.01 15.18 -8.04
N ILE A 106 -8.74 15.41 -8.40
CA ILE A 106 -8.30 16.65 -9.06
C ILE A 106 -8.89 16.74 -10.49
N TYR A 107 -9.11 15.61 -11.17
CA TYR A 107 -9.76 15.61 -12.48
C TYR A 107 -11.26 15.92 -12.40
N ALA A 108 -11.94 15.42 -11.36
CA ALA A 108 -13.38 15.58 -11.16
C ALA A 108 -13.81 16.98 -10.70
N MET A 109 -12.91 17.82 -10.18
CA MET A 109 -13.24 19.20 -9.81
C MET A 109 -13.48 20.11 -11.02
N GLU A 110 -14.25 21.18 -10.86
CA GLU A 110 -14.52 22.17 -11.91
C GLU A 110 -13.34 23.13 -12.17
N TRP A 111 -12.19 22.57 -12.55
CA TRP A 111 -10.97 23.34 -12.79
C TRP A 111 -10.95 24.09 -14.12
N LEU A 112 -11.87 23.77 -15.04
CA LEU A 112 -12.00 24.41 -16.36
C LEU A 112 -12.34 25.91 -16.30
N HIS A 113 -13.04 26.35 -15.26
CA HIS A 113 -13.38 27.77 -15.07
C HIS A 113 -12.38 28.52 -14.19
N ALA A 114 -11.35 27.82 -13.68
CA ALA A 114 -10.37 28.40 -12.77
C ALA A 114 -9.34 29.30 -13.47
N PRO A 115 -8.63 30.17 -12.72
CA PRO A 115 -7.61 31.07 -13.25
C PRO A 115 -6.45 30.31 -13.91
N LEU A 116 -5.81 30.91 -14.93
CA LEU A 116 -4.73 30.27 -15.69
C LEU A 116 -3.55 29.83 -14.80
N ARG A 117 -3.18 30.65 -13.80
CA ARG A 117 -2.11 30.33 -12.85
C ARG A 117 -2.44 29.08 -12.04
N PHE A 118 -3.67 28.99 -11.54
CA PHE A 118 -4.15 27.84 -10.79
C PHE A 118 -4.15 26.56 -11.64
N LYS A 119 -4.69 26.64 -12.87
CA LYS A 119 -4.71 25.50 -13.81
C LYS A 119 -3.32 24.93 -14.08
N LYS A 120 -2.31 25.79 -14.31
CA LYS A 120 -0.93 25.35 -14.55
C LYS A 120 -0.36 24.59 -13.36
N SER A 121 -0.55 25.10 -12.14
CA SER A 121 -0.10 24.41 -10.92
C SER A 121 -0.85 23.09 -10.68
N LEU A 122 -2.15 23.06 -10.99
CA LEU A 122 -2.98 21.86 -10.88
C LEU A 122 -2.50 20.75 -11.82
N VAL A 123 -2.19 21.09 -13.08
CA VAL A 123 -1.67 20.12 -14.06
C VAL A 123 -0.33 19.55 -13.63
N LEU A 124 0.56 20.39 -13.08
CA LEU A 124 1.84 19.92 -12.51
C LEU A 124 1.61 18.97 -11.33
N MET A 125 0.64 19.27 -10.46
CA MET A 125 0.26 18.40 -9.36
C MET A 125 -0.31 17.07 -9.85
N MET A 126 -1.22 17.08 -10.83
CA MET A 126 -1.76 15.88 -11.45
C MET A 126 -0.63 15.01 -12.03
N GLU A 127 0.30 15.60 -12.77
CA GLU A 127 1.41 14.86 -13.39
C GLU A 127 2.34 14.25 -12.34
N ARG A 128 2.54 14.92 -11.21
CA ARG A 128 3.30 14.36 -10.08
C ARG A 128 2.53 13.25 -9.37
N ALA A 129 1.23 13.42 -9.16
CA ALA A 129 0.37 12.45 -8.47
C ALA A 129 0.06 11.20 -9.33
N LYS A 130 0.15 11.28 -10.67
CA LYS A 130 0.08 10.13 -11.59
C LYS A 130 1.13 9.05 -11.34
N ARG A 131 2.20 9.36 -10.59
CA ARG A 131 3.14 8.35 -10.11
C ARG A 131 2.67 7.91 -8.72
N PRO A 132 1.83 6.86 -8.62
CA PRO A 132 1.34 6.41 -7.33
C PRO A 132 2.47 6.01 -6.41
N LEU A 133 2.26 6.28 -5.12
CA LEU A 133 3.10 5.78 -4.06
C LEU A 133 2.91 4.27 -3.94
N ARG A 134 3.78 3.52 -4.61
CA ARG A 134 3.77 2.04 -4.60
C ARG A 134 4.84 1.52 -3.64
N PRO A 135 4.50 1.22 -2.38
CA PRO A 135 5.46 0.65 -1.46
C PRO A 135 5.86 -0.76 -1.89
N ALA A 136 7.16 -1.06 -1.78
CA ALA A 136 7.71 -2.37 -2.11
C ALA A 136 8.69 -2.84 -1.02
N ALA A 137 8.56 -4.11 -0.62
CA ALA A 137 9.51 -4.78 0.24
C ALA A 137 10.84 -4.99 -0.51
N GLY A 138 11.93 -4.53 0.09
CA GLY A 138 13.28 -4.58 -0.50
C GLY A 138 13.39 -3.95 -1.90
N SER A 139 12.45 -3.09 -2.30
CA SER A 139 12.32 -2.57 -3.68
C SER A 139 12.10 -3.63 -4.77
N ILE A 140 11.80 -4.88 -4.40
CA ILE A 140 11.62 -6.01 -5.33
C ILE A 140 10.16 -6.48 -5.34
N ILE A 141 9.56 -6.61 -4.16
CA ILE A 141 8.23 -7.21 -4.00
C ILE A 141 7.22 -6.10 -3.70
N PRO A 142 6.26 -5.81 -4.60
CA PRO A 142 5.24 -4.81 -4.33
C PRO A 142 4.35 -5.26 -3.16
N LEU A 143 4.09 -4.35 -2.22
CA LEU A 143 3.17 -4.59 -1.11
C LEU A 143 1.75 -4.39 -1.60
N SER A 144 1.19 -5.41 -2.24
CA SER A 144 -0.18 -5.41 -2.77
C SER A 144 -0.94 -6.68 -2.38
N LEU A 145 -2.27 -6.62 -2.51
CA LEU A 145 -3.13 -7.79 -2.31
C LEU A 145 -2.85 -8.89 -3.35
N ASP A 146 -2.46 -8.53 -4.56
CA ASP A 146 -2.05 -9.51 -5.60
C ASP A 146 -0.82 -10.32 -5.16
N THR A 147 0.16 -9.67 -4.54
CA THR A 147 1.33 -10.35 -3.96
C THR A 147 0.91 -11.33 -2.88
N PHE A 148 0.01 -10.91 -1.96
CA PHE A 148 -0.51 -11.79 -0.92
C PHE A 148 -1.20 -13.03 -1.48
N VAL A 149 -2.10 -12.85 -2.47
CA VAL A 149 -2.79 -13.96 -3.14
C VAL A 149 -1.80 -14.89 -3.84
N THR A 150 -0.75 -14.34 -4.46
CA THR A 150 0.30 -15.12 -5.12
C THR A 150 1.07 -15.99 -4.12
N ILE A 151 1.40 -15.43 -2.95
CA ILE A 151 2.04 -16.19 -1.85
C ILE A 151 1.11 -17.31 -1.37
N MET A 152 -0.16 -17.01 -1.10
CA MET A 152 -1.15 -18.00 -0.67
C MET A 152 -1.32 -19.16 -1.65
N LYS A 153 -1.42 -18.86 -2.96
CA LYS A 153 -1.50 -19.88 -4.03
C LYS A 153 -0.25 -20.76 -4.06
N SER A 154 0.91 -20.14 -3.92
CA SER A 154 2.20 -20.85 -3.90
C SER A 154 2.28 -21.79 -2.69
N SER A 155 1.97 -21.29 -1.49
CA SER A 155 1.94 -22.08 -0.26
C SER A 155 0.97 -23.25 -0.33
N TYR A 156 -0.24 -23.04 -0.87
CA TYR A 156 -1.21 -24.12 -1.07
C TYR A 156 -0.71 -25.16 -2.07
N SER A 157 -0.07 -24.73 -3.16
CA SER A 157 0.51 -25.63 -4.17
C SER A 157 1.60 -26.50 -3.54
N PHE A 158 2.50 -25.92 -2.73
CA PHE A 158 3.50 -26.67 -1.97
C PHE A 158 2.86 -27.68 -1.02
N TYR A 159 1.83 -27.27 -0.27
CA TYR A 159 1.08 -28.17 0.61
C TYR A 159 0.44 -29.32 -0.17
N ALA A 160 -0.20 -29.05 -1.31
CA ALA A 160 -0.83 -30.06 -2.13
C ALA A 160 0.17 -31.10 -2.67
N VAL A 161 1.37 -30.67 -3.06
CA VAL A 161 2.47 -31.56 -3.48
C VAL A 161 2.97 -32.41 -2.32
N LEU A 162 3.16 -31.82 -1.15
CA LEU A 162 3.59 -32.54 0.07
C LEU A 162 2.55 -33.58 0.50
N ARG A 163 1.26 -33.29 0.30
CA ARG A 163 0.18 -34.23 0.59
C ARG A 163 0.13 -35.39 -0.40
N GLN A 164 0.52 -35.19 -1.65
CA GLN A 164 0.56 -36.27 -2.67
C GLN A 164 1.77 -37.20 -2.52
N THR A 165 2.84 -36.74 -1.85
CA THR A 165 4.05 -37.54 -1.62
C THR A 165 4.00 -38.40 -0.35
N LYS A 166 2.92 -38.32 0.43
CA LYS A 166 2.65 -39.13 1.63
C LYS A 166 1.45 -40.04 1.38
#